data_AF-A0A812PYZ2-F1
#
_entry.id   AF-A0A812PYZ2-F1
#
_cell.length_a   1.000
_cell.length_b   1.000
_cell.length_c   1.000
_cell.angle_alpha   90.00
_cell.angle_beta   90.00
_cell.angle_gamma   90.00
#
_symmetry.space_group_name_H-M   'P 1'
#
loop_
_entity.id
_entity.type
_entity.pdbx_description
1 polymer ?
#
loop_
_entity_poly.entity_id
_entity_poly.type
_entity_poly.pdbx_seq_one_letter_code
_entity_poly.pdbx_strand_id
1 'polypeptide(L)'
;MASIRRRRLRCCACLVVATIQGHTLASGTSGFVTASFSSLRRGTLAGSPRWRCARTADIAGLSTVSTGDLALGLGLLSFIVAYLPQVLRVGQGSAWQVGGFRYFANRGRKAFSDATHELAAKYPGYSENSVFTYFDTFGGKVLPDMGSYSRLVRLIDRGATDVYDHKRGLELRLREFDCPNVFAATYFSASEALEATSSEPDAIFFAKLPEQSGGRGIRVLSREDLCQNELPSEYIVQRAVQDLELIDDRKFVIRYYFVVHQKRIYLHERGVLIVHGARYDRLSVDFDVQVRHDWFEESSETYLLLLQSAEQAWPLLQLDFPTVSGQLLESYMT
;
A
#
# COMPACT_ATOMS: atom_id res chain seq x y z
N MET A 1 41.54 -22.70 19.83
CA MET A 1 41.41 -21.75 20.96
C MET A 1 41.77 -20.35 20.49
N ALA A 2 40.77 -19.52 20.21
CA ALA A 2 40.91 -18.06 20.16
C ALA A 2 39.52 -17.47 20.42
N SER A 3 39.34 -16.97 21.64
CA SER A 3 38.13 -16.37 22.17
C SER A 3 38.10 -14.90 21.78
N ILE A 4 37.11 -14.49 20.99
CA ILE A 4 36.82 -13.07 20.74
C ILE A 4 35.67 -12.67 21.66
N ARG A 5 36.01 -11.77 22.58
CA ARG A 5 35.18 -11.22 23.65
C ARG A 5 33.98 -10.45 23.09
N ARG A 6 32.77 -10.80 23.56
CA ARG A 6 31.56 -9.98 23.46
C ARG A 6 31.78 -8.64 24.16
N ARG A 7 31.73 -7.52 23.44
CA ARG A 7 31.47 -6.20 24.03
C ARG A 7 29.95 -5.98 24.03
N ARG A 8 29.36 -6.03 25.22
CA ARG A 8 28.03 -5.47 25.47
C ARG A 8 28.15 -3.95 25.44
N LEU A 9 27.50 -3.30 24.50
CA LEU A 9 27.15 -1.88 24.62
C LEU A 9 25.65 -1.82 24.91
N ARG A 10 25.35 -1.43 26.15
CA ARG A 10 24.02 -0.97 26.55
C ARG A 10 23.94 0.49 26.11
N CYS A 11 23.15 0.78 25.08
CA CYS A 11 22.59 2.11 24.86
C CYS A 11 21.08 1.95 24.76
N CYS A 12 20.38 2.35 25.81
CA CYS A 12 18.94 2.59 25.75
C CYS A 12 18.71 3.86 24.94
N ALA A 13 17.96 3.76 23.84
CA ALA A 13 17.30 4.90 23.23
C ALA A 13 15.79 4.68 23.33
N CYS A 14 15.09 5.65 23.92
CA CYS A 14 13.63 5.65 23.98
C CYS A 14 13.08 5.92 22.58
N LEU A 15 12.50 4.91 21.97
CA LEU A 15 11.52 5.07 20.91
C LEU A 15 10.29 5.75 21.54
N VAL A 16 10.01 6.99 21.16
CA VAL A 16 8.73 7.63 21.51
C VAL A 16 7.66 7.02 20.61
N VAL A 17 7.09 5.92 21.07
CA VAL A 17 5.97 5.25 20.43
C VAL A 17 4.70 5.94 20.89
N ALA A 18 4.07 6.70 20.01
CA ALA A 18 2.69 7.14 20.24
C ALA A 18 1.76 6.00 19.82
N THR A 19 1.19 5.29 20.80
CA THR A 19 0.14 4.30 20.55
C THR A 19 -1.14 5.04 20.16
N ILE A 20 -1.71 4.74 18.98
CA ILE A 20 -3.05 5.21 18.63
C ILE A 20 -4.05 4.31 19.36
N GLN A 21 -4.33 4.61 20.62
CA GLN A 21 -5.52 4.11 21.30
C GLN A 21 -6.65 5.11 21.07
N GLY A 22 -7.77 4.61 20.56
CA GLY A 22 -8.98 5.40 20.35
C GLY A 22 -9.48 5.99 21.66
N HIS A 23 -9.10 7.23 21.93
CA HIS A 23 -9.68 8.05 22.99
C HIS A 23 -10.17 9.36 22.40
N THR A 24 -11.50 9.49 22.44
CA THR A 24 -12.29 10.70 22.33
C THR A 24 -11.74 11.76 23.29
N LEU A 25 -11.10 12.80 22.74
CA LEU A 25 -10.90 14.07 23.47
C LEU A 25 -12.06 15.00 23.12
N ALA A 26 -12.91 15.23 24.12
CA ALA A 26 -13.96 16.21 24.11
C ALA A 26 -13.37 17.62 24.21
N SER A 27 -13.60 18.47 23.20
CA SER A 27 -14.38 19.71 23.31
C SER A 27 -14.17 20.60 22.08
N GLY A 28 -15.25 20.93 21.36
CA GLY A 28 -15.26 21.96 20.32
C GLY A 28 -16.02 21.64 19.02
N THR A 29 -17.28 21.18 19.13
CA THR A 29 -18.40 21.34 18.16
C THR A 29 -18.05 21.55 16.67
N SER A 30 -18.33 20.61 15.76
CA SER A 30 -19.68 20.35 15.24
C SER A 30 -19.78 18.92 14.68
N GLY A 31 -20.80 18.18 15.09
CA GLY A 31 -21.00 16.79 14.68
C GLY A 31 -21.90 16.63 13.46
N PHE A 32 -21.74 15.50 12.78
CA PHE A 32 -22.83 14.68 12.27
C PHE A 32 -22.51 13.21 12.52
N VAL A 33 -23.50 12.48 13.02
CA VAL A 33 -23.50 11.04 13.30
C VAL A 33 -24.48 10.37 12.33
N THR A 34 -24.06 9.26 11.71
CA THR A 34 -24.87 8.07 11.35
C THR A 34 -23.88 6.94 10.99
N ALA A 35 -24.02 5.65 11.31
CA ALA A 35 -24.84 4.87 12.24
C ALA A 35 -24.08 3.54 12.53
N SER A 36 -24.32 2.95 13.70
CA SER A 36 -23.79 1.67 14.18
C SER A 36 -24.18 0.45 13.33
N PHE A 37 -23.30 -0.56 13.31
CA PHE A 37 -23.73 -1.95 13.42
C PHE A 37 -22.87 -2.70 14.44
N SER A 38 -23.49 -2.99 15.59
CA SER A 38 -23.03 -3.95 16.58
C SER A 38 -23.42 -5.36 16.15
N SER A 39 -22.50 -6.31 16.23
CA SER A 39 -22.86 -7.64 16.73
C SER A 39 -21.67 -8.31 17.41
N LEU A 40 -21.72 -8.31 18.74
CA LEU A 40 -21.09 -9.30 19.60
C LEU A 40 -21.73 -10.67 19.32
N ARG A 41 -20.95 -11.75 19.28
CA ARG A 41 -21.43 -13.10 19.64
C ARG A 41 -20.38 -13.85 20.45
N ARG A 42 -20.78 -14.30 21.65
CA ARG A 42 -20.32 -15.54 22.30
C ARG A 42 -21.46 -16.56 22.25
N GLY A 43 -21.12 -17.86 22.21
CA GLY A 43 -22.03 -19.03 22.08
C GLY A 43 -23.09 -19.17 23.20
N THR A 44 -24.01 -20.13 23.18
CA THR A 44 -23.91 -21.53 22.72
C THR A 44 -25.32 -22.19 22.65
N LEU A 45 -25.43 -23.21 21.79
CA LEU A 45 -26.27 -24.45 21.83
C LEU A 45 -27.81 -24.48 21.59
N ALA A 46 -28.13 -25.46 20.72
CA ALA A 46 -29.27 -26.40 20.67
C ALA A 46 -30.60 -26.01 19.97
N GLY A 47 -31.02 -26.89 19.05
CA GLY A 47 -32.45 -27.14 18.74
C GLY A 47 -32.91 -26.90 17.30
N SER A 48 -32.81 -27.92 16.44
CA SER A 48 -33.63 -28.07 15.21
C SER A 48 -35.09 -28.42 15.57
N PRO A 49 -36.14 -28.15 14.75
CA PRO A 49 -36.36 -28.90 13.50
C PRO A 49 -37.02 -28.16 12.31
N ARG A 50 -36.95 -28.88 11.18
CA ARG A 50 -37.50 -28.72 9.82
C ARG A 50 -38.94 -28.19 9.69
N TRP A 51 -39.20 -27.43 8.61
CA TRP A 51 -40.40 -27.55 7.77
C TRP A 51 -40.07 -27.32 6.28
N ARG A 52 -40.69 -28.14 5.42
CA ARG A 52 -40.67 -28.12 3.94
C ARG A 52 -42.00 -27.55 3.41
N CYS A 53 -42.04 -27.36 2.08
CA CYS A 53 -43.17 -27.19 1.15
C CYS A 53 -43.63 -25.74 0.93
N ALA A 54 -44.05 -25.30 -0.25
CA ALA A 54 -44.09 -25.87 -1.60
C ALA A 54 -44.33 -24.72 -2.61
N ARG A 55 -44.16 -25.03 -3.90
CA ARG A 55 -44.51 -24.19 -5.07
C ARG A 55 -46.02 -23.92 -5.14
N THR A 56 -46.40 -22.77 -5.72
CA THR A 56 -47.28 -22.70 -6.91
C THR A 56 -47.23 -21.31 -7.53
N ALA A 57 -47.35 -21.31 -8.87
CA ALA A 57 -47.43 -20.15 -9.72
C ALA A 57 -48.81 -19.49 -9.62
N ASP A 58 -48.87 -18.18 -9.90
CA ASP A 58 -49.99 -17.59 -10.64
C ASP A 58 -49.49 -16.40 -11.46
N ILE A 59 -49.69 -16.50 -12.77
CA ILE A 59 -49.57 -15.42 -13.75
C ILE A 59 -50.97 -14.84 -13.86
N ALA A 60 -51.16 -13.59 -13.43
CA ALA A 60 -52.40 -12.87 -13.68
C ALA A 60 -52.13 -11.38 -13.85
N GLY A 61 -52.69 -10.82 -14.92
CA GLY A 61 -53.10 -9.41 -14.97
C GLY A 61 -52.16 -8.46 -15.69
N LEU A 62 -52.35 -8.30 -16.99
CA LEU A 62 -52.07 -7.04 -17.68
C LEU A 62 -53.11 -6.01 -17.20
N SER A 63 -52.72 -5.17 -16.24
CA SER A 63 -53.49 -4.01 -15.81
C SER A 63 -53.28 -2.86 -16.79
N THR A 64 -54.37 -2.21 -17.16
CA THR A 64 -54.41 -0.93 -17.88
C THR A 64 -53.59 0.12 -17.12
N VAL A 65 -52.59 0.68 -17.79
CA VAL A 65 -51.74 1.77 -17.29
C VAL A 65 -52.64 2.98 -17.02
N SER A 66 -52.74 3.38 -15.75
CA SER A 66 -53.51 4.57 -15.39
C SER A 66 -52.78 5.81 -15.91
N THR A 67 -53.51 6.90 -16.17
CA THR A 67 -52.91 8.19 -16.55
C THR A 67 -51.93 8.72 -15.48
N GLY A 68 -52.02 8.24 -14.23
CA GLY A 68 -51.04 8.50 -13.17
C GLY A 68 -49.69 7.81 -13.38
N ASP A 69 -49.67 6.63 -14.01
CA ASP A 69 -48.45 5.87 -14.32
C ASP A 69 -47.67 6.50 -15.48
N LEU A 70 -48.37 7.16 -16.42
CA LEU A 70 -47.75 7.98 -17.46
C LEU A 70 -47.12 9.26 -16.91
N ALA A 71 -47.73 9.89 -15.90
CA ALA A 71 -47.17 11.08 -15.24
C ALA A 71 -45.94 10.73 -14.37
N LEU A 72 -45.97 9.60 -13.67
CA LEU A 72 -44.79 9.07 -12.96
C LEU A 72 -43.69 8.62 -13.93
N GLY A 73 -44.06 8.00 -15.06
CA GLY A 73 -43.14 7.64 -16.12
C GLY A 73 -42.44 8.85 -16.74
N LEU A 74 -43.17 9.92 -17.05
CA LEU A 74 -42.61 11.17 -17.59
C LEU A 74 -41.77 11.92 -16.55
N GLY A 75 -42.17 11.92 -15.27
CA GLY A 75 -41.38 12.48 -14.17
C GLY A 75 -40.08 11.71 -13.94
N LEU A 76 -40.11 10.38 -13.99
CA LEU A 76 -38.92 9.54 -13.88
C LEU A 76 -38.02 9.70 -15.12
N LEU A 77 -38.60 9.80 -16.33
CA LEU A 77 -37.84 10.02 -17.56
C LEU A 77 -37.16 11.40 -17.57
N SER A 78 -37.83 12.44 -17.08
CA SER A 78 -37.25 13.79 -16.99
C SER A 78 -36.23 13.89 -15.84
N PHE A 79 -36.43 13.17 -14.74
CA PHE A 79 -35.40 13.01 -13.70
C PHE A 79 -34.18 12.25 -14.22
N ILE A 80 -34.38 11.16 -14.97
CA ILE A 80 -33.31 10.43 -15.64
C ILE A 80 -32.65 11.34 -16.69
N VAL A 81 -33.36 12.01 -17.58
CA VAL A 81 -32.72 12.88 -18.60
C VAL A 81 -31.99 14.08 -17.98
N ALA A 82 -32.46 14.63 -16.86
CA ALA A 82 -31.81 15.75 -16.18
C ALA A 82 -30.64 15.33 -15.28
N TYR A 83 -30.76 14.21 -14.55
CA TYR A 83 -29.78 13.77 -13.56
C TYR A 83 -28.91 12.62 -14.03
N LEU A 84 -29.32 11.80 -15.00
CA LEU A 84 -28.48 10.75 -15.57
C LEU A 84 -27.21 11.32 -16.22
N PRO A 85 -27.17 12.50 -16.88
CA PRO A 85 -25.92 13.11 -17.29
C PRO A 85 -25.02 13.53 -16.11
N GLN A 86 -25.59 13.91 -14.97
CA GLN A 86 -24.83 14.25 -13.76
C GLN A 86 -24.31 12.98 -13.05
N VAL A 87 -25.12 11.93 -12.99
CA VAL A 87 -24.79 10.60 -12.43
C VAL A 87 -23.85 9.82 -13.35
N LEU A 88 -23.96 9.97 -14.67
CA LEU A 88 -23.02 9.40 -15.65
C LEU A 88 -21.72 10.22 -15.74
N ARG A 89 -21.75 11.53 -15.43
CA ARG A 89 -20.53 12.33 -15.22
C ARG A 89 -19.77 11.93 -13.94
N VAL A 90 -20.40 11.25 -12.99
CA VAL A 90 -19.68 10.63 -11.84
C VAL A 90 -18.69 9.54 -12.32
N GLY A 91 -18.79 9.08 -13.57
CA GLY A 91 -17.84 8.15 -14.19
C GLY A 91 -16.64 8.79 -14.91
N GLN A 92 -16.64 10.10 -15.17
CA GLN A 92 -15.58 10.78 -15.93
C GLN A 92 -15.04 11.98 -15.15
N GLY A 93 -14.07 11.69 -14.28
CA GLY A 93 -13.02 12.63 -13.82
C GLY A 93 -13.46 14.06 -13.53
N SER A 94 -14.37 14.31 -12.60
CA SER A 94 -14.54 15.66 -12.06
C SER A 94 -13.40 15.99 -11.09
N ALA A 95 -12.83 17.20 -11.24
CA ALA A 95 -11.97 17.80 -10.23
C ALA A 95 -12.74 17.93 -8.92
N TRP A 96 -12.13 17.55 -7.81
CA TRP A 96 -12.64 17.92 -6.49
C TRP A 96 -11.95 19.21 -6.08
N GLN A 97 -12.70 20.18 -5.55
CA GLN A 97 -12.18 21.50 -5.21
C GLN A 97 -12.38 21.81 -3.72
N VAL A 98 -11.35 22.34 -3.07
CA VAL A 98 -11.41 22.91 -1.72
C VAL A 98 -10.61 24.23 -1.73
N GLY A 99 -11.29 25.37 -1.58
CA GLY A 99 -10.66 26.68 -1.78
C GLY A 99 -10.12 26.86 -3.20
N GLY A 100 -8.90 27.37 -3.35
CA GLY A 100 -8.19 27.45 -4.64
C GLY A 100 -7.52 26.14 -5.10
N PHE A 101 -7.59 25.07 -4.30
CA PHE A 101 -6.93 23.80 -4.63
C PHE A 101 -7.91 22.82 -5.26
N ARG A 102 -7.44 22.14 -6.31
CA ARG A 102 -8.16 21.06 -6.98
C ARG A 102 -7.35 19.78 -6.98
N TYR A 103 -8.02 18.63 -6.88
CA TYR A 103 -7.36 17.34 -7.09
C TYR A 103 -8.16 16.41 -7.99
N PHE A 104 -7.44 15.56 -8.70
CA PHE A 104 -7.98 14.48 -9.52
C PHE A 104 -7.32 13.17 -9.11
N ALA A 105 -8.07 12.31 -8.45
CA ALA A 105 -7.56 11.04 -7.95
C ALA A 105 -8.47 9.87 -8.34
N ASN A 106 -7.89 8.81 -8.91
CA ASN A 106 -8.61 7.56 -9.18
C ASN A 106 -8.26 6.45 -8.18
N ARG A 107 -7.33 6.70 -7.26
CA ARG A 107 -6.97 5.86 -6.10
C ARG A 107 -6.72 6.78 -4.89
N GLY A 108 -6.86 6.25 -3.68
CA GLY A 108 -6.58 7.03 -2.45
C GLY A 108 -7.42 8.31 -2.30
N ARG A 109 -8.62 8.38 -2.90
CA ARG A 109 -9.43 9.61 -2.99
C ARG A 109 -9.62 10.31 -1.65
N LYS A 110 -9.90 9.54 -0.58
CA LYS A 110 -10.06 10.11 0.75
C LYS A 110 -8.80 10.80 1.25
N ALA A 111 -7.63 10.15 1.11
CA ALA A 111 -6.35 10.74 1.52
C ALA A 111 -6.06 12.04 0.76
N PHE A 112 -6.33 12.08 -0.55
CA PHE A 112 -6.19 13.30 -1.35
C PHE A 112 -7.19 14.38 -0.97
N SER A 113 -8.43 14.00 -0.66
CA SER A 113 -9.43 14.91 -0.11
C SER A 113 -8.93 15.54 1.18
N ASP A 114 -8.54 14.73 2.16
CA ASP A 114 -8.09 15.18 3.48
C ASP A 114 -6.86 16.11 3.33
N ALA A 115 -5.87 15.73 2.52
CA ALA A 115 -4.69 16.56 2.26
C ALA A 115 -5.03 17.89 1.58
N THR A 116 -6.01 17.90 0.66
CA THR A 116 -6.43 19.15 0.00
C THR A 116 -7.15 20.07 0.98
N HIS A 117 -7.95 19.53 1.91
CA HIS A 117 -8.56 20.32 2.98
C HIS A 117 -7.50 20.91 3.91
N GLU A 118 -6.47 20.13 4.28
CA GLU A 118 -5.36 20.62 5.10
C GLU A 118 -4.59 21.76 4.39
N LEU A 119 -4.33 21.61 3.08
CA LEU A 119 -3.69 22.67 2.28
C LEU A 119 -4.56 23.93 2.21
N ALA A 120 -5.86 23.79 1.96
CA ALA A 120 -6.78 24.93 1.91
C ALA A 120 -6.85 25.66 3.27
N ALA A 121 -6.88 24.91 4.38
CA ALA A 121 -6.85 25.49 5.72
C ALA A 121 -5.52 26.20 6.03
N LYS A 122 -4.40 25.65 5.57
CA LYS A 122 -3.06 26.25 5.73
C LYS A 122 -2.86 27.51 4.91
N TYR A 123 -3.57 27.64 3.77
CA TYR A 123 -3.45 28.78 2.84
C TYR A 123 -4.83 29.35 2.48
N PRO A 124 -5.56 29.99 3.44
CA PRO A 124 -6.96 30.38 3.27
C PRO A 124 -7.21 31.49 2.23
N GLY A 125 -6.16 32.16 1.75
CA GLY A 125 -6.23 33.19 0.69
C GLY A 125 -5.75 32.72 -0.69
N TYR A 126 -5.42 31.43 -0.84
CA TYR A 126 -4.92 30.91 -2.11
C TYR A 126 -6.04 30.87 -3.16
N SER A 127 -5.93 31.71 -4.19
CA SER A 127 -6.94 31.88 -5.24
C SER A 127 -6.48 31.43 -6.62
N GLU A 128 -5.23 30.96 -6.76
CA GLU A 128 -4.77 30.42 -8.03
C GLU A 128 -5.52 29.13 -8.36
N ASN A 129 -5.71 28.88 -9.66
CA ASN A 129 -6.37 27.69 -10.14
C ASN A 129 -5.37 26.53 -10.27
N SER A 130 -4.99 25.95 -9.13
CA SER A 130 -4.00 24.88 -9.08
C SER A 130 -4.65 23.52 -8.97
N VAL A 131 -4.14 22.57 -9.74
CA VAL A 131 -4.60 21.18 -9.72
C VAL A 131 -3.46 20.20 -9.48
N PHE A 132 -3.74 19.21 -8.63
CA PHE A 132 -2.89 18.04 -8.40
C PHE A 132 -3.54 16.79 -8.98
N THR A 133 -2.79 15.95 -9.69
CA THR A 133 -3.30 14.65 -10.17
C THR A 133 -2.60 13.47 -9.49
N TYR A 134 -3.41 12.57 -8.93
CA TYR A 134 -3.03 11.21 -8.56
C TYR A 134 -3.85 10.23 -9.40
N PHE A 135 -3.53 10.19 -10.68
CA PHE A 135 -4.27 9.38 -11.63
C PHE A 135 -3.39 8.25 -12.12
N ASP A 136 -3.59 7.10 -11.50
CA ASP A 136 -2.89 5.88 -11.85
C ASP A 136 -3.42 5.35 -13.20
N THR A 137 -2.58 5.33 -14.23
CA THR A 137 -2.92 4.86 -15.58
C THR A 137 -2.92 3.33 -15.73
N PHE A 138 -2.74 2.58 -14.64
CA PHE A 138 -2.78 1.11 -14.64
C PHE A 138 -4.03 0.55 -15.33
N GLY A 139 -3.85 -0.48 -16.16
CA GLY A 139 -4.94 -1.15 -16.86
C GLY A 139 -5.52 -0.31 -18.00
N GLY A 140 -4.70 0.52 -18.65
CA GLY A 140 -5.10 1.31 -19.82
C GLY A 140 -6.02 2.50 -19.48
N LYS A 141 -6.00 2.97 -18.23
CA LYS A 141 -6.80 4.13 -17.84
C LYS A 141 -6.20 5.40 -18.43
N VAL A 142 -7.04 6.16 -19.14
CA VAL A 142 -6.64 7.42 -19.76
C VAL A 142 -6.88 8.55 -18.77
N LEU A 143 -5.86 9.40 -18.59
CA LEU A 143 -6.01 10.66 -17.84
C LEU A 143 -7.07 11.51 -18.56
N PRO A 144 -8.15 11.96 -17.88
CA PRO A 144 -9.12 12.85 -18.51
C PRO A 144 -8.46 14.12 -19.03
N ASP A 145 -9.07 14.75 -20.04
CA ASP A 145 -8.67 16.11 -20.41
C ASP A 145 -8.94 17.03 -19.22
N MET A 146 -7.86 17.64 -18.75
CA MET A 146 -7.84 18.47 -17.55
C MET A 146 -8.18 19.92 -17.90
N GLY A 147 -8.02 20.34 -19.16
CA GLY A 147 -8.05 21.75 -19.54
C GLY A 147 -6.82 22.53 -19.04
N SER A 148 -6.95 23.87 -18.97
CA SER A 148 -5.86 24.76 -18.57
C SER A 148 -5.96 25.20 -17.12
N TYR A 149 -4.85 25.06 -16.38
CA TYR A 149 -4.69 25.47 -14.99
C TYR A 149 -3.47 26.37 -14.87
N SER A 150 -3.50 27.34 -13.94
CA SER A 150 -2.33 28.18 -13.67
C SER A 150 -1.15 27.35 -13.15
N ARG A 151 -1.46 26.25 -12.47
CA ARG A 151 -0.48 25.25 -12.05
C ARG A 151 -1.08 23.85 -12.15
N LEU A 152 -0.40 22.98 -12.89
CA LEU A 152 -0.79 21.59 -13.08
C LEU A 152 0.36 20.70 -12.59
N VAL A 153 0.15 20.02 -11.47
CA VAL A 153 1.08 19.02 -10.93
C VAL A 153 0.55 17.64 -11.29
N ARG A 154 1.31 16.92 -12.10
CA ARG A 154 0.95 15.57 -12.56
C ARG A 154 1.78 14.50 -11.85
N LEU A 155 1.15 13.34 -11.62
CA LEU A 155 1.88 12.12 -11.29
C LEU A 155 2.89 11.81 -12.40
N ILE A 156 4.06 11.27 -12.02
CA ILE A 156 5.07 10.79 -12.96
C ILE A 156 4.44 9.71 -13.84
N ASP A 157 4.75 9.75 -15.13
CA ASP A 157 4.24 8.77 -16.09
C ASP A 157 4.63 7.34 -15.69
N ARG A 158 3.69 6.40 -15.82
CA ARG A 158 3.94 4.99 -15.47
C ARG A 158 5.02 4.36 -16.33
N GLY A 159 5.18 4.78 -17.58
CA GLY A 159 6.30 4.33 -18.42
C GLY A 159 7.67 4.63 -17.81
N ALA A 160 7.77 5.65 -16.96
CA ALA A 160 8.99 5.94 -16.21
C ALA A 160 9.12 5.17 -14.89
N THR A 161 8.01 4.88 -14.20
CA THR A 161 8.03 4.26 -12.86
C THR A 161 7.85 2.74 -12.87
N ASP A 162 7.22 2.18 -13.90
CA ASP A 162 6.83 0.76 -13.95
C ASP A 162 8.03 -0.18 -13.85
N VAL A 163 9.19 0.23 -14.38
CA VAL A 163 10.42 -0.57 -14.26
C VAL A 163 10.84 -0.75 -12.79
N TYR A 164 10.55 0.22 -11.92
CA TYR A 164 10.88 0.16 -10.49
C TYR A 164 9.78 -0.51 -9.67
N ASP A 165 8.51 -0.37 -10.07
CA ASP A 165 7.39 -1.07 -9.43
C ASP A 165 7.39 -2.58 -9.77
N HIS A 166 7.89 -2.93 -10.94
CA HIS A 166 8.03 -4.31 -11.40
C HIS A 166 9.26 -4.96 -10.75
N LYS A 167 9.05 -5.96 -9.88
CA LYS A 167 10.15 -6.51 -9.04
C LYS A 167 11.35 -7.05 -9.84
N ARG A 168 11.09 -7.66 -11.01
CA ARG A 168 12.15 -8.11 -11.92
C ARG A 168 12.86 -6.92 -12.59
N GLY A 169 12.10 -5.86 -12.91
CA GLY A 169 12.66 -4.64 -13.49
C GLY A 169 13.56 -3.93 -12.49
N LEU A 170 13.13 -3.84 -11.23
CA LEU A 170 13.91 -3.30 -10.13
C LEU A 170 15.23 -4.05 -9.97
N GLU A 171 15.20 -5.38 -9.90
CA GLU A 171 16.42 -6.20 -9.79
C GLU A 171 17.38 -5.95 -10.95
N LEU A 172 16.89 -5.87 -12.19
CA LEU A 172 17.72 -5.56 -13.36
C LEU A 172 18.38 -4.17 -13.24
N ARG A 173 17.64 -3.16 -12.76
CA ARG A 173 18.19 -1.82 -12.52
C ARG A 173 19.23 -1.81 -11.41
N LEU A 174 19.01 -2.54 -10.32
CA LEU A 174 19.99 -2.63 -9.23
C LEU A 174 21.32 -3.24 -9.71
N ARG A 175 21.25 -4.25 -10.58
CA ARG A 175 22.44 -4.84 -11.21
C ARG A 175 23.12 -3.85 -12.18
N GLU A 176 22.35 -3.13 -12.99
CA GLU A 176 22.86 -2.11 -13.92
C GLU A 176 23.60 -0.97 -13.21
N PHE A 177 23.10 -0.54 -12.05
CA PHE A 177 23.70 0.53 -11.24
C PHE A 177 24.74 0.04 -10.22
N ASP A 178 25.18 -1.22 -10.30
CA ASP A 178 26.16 -1.82 -9.40
C ASP A 178 25.81 -1.68 -7.90
N CYS A 179 24.52 -1.82 -7.57
CA CYS A 179 24.02 -1.76 -6.20
C CYS A 179 23.19 -3.00 -5.78
N PRO A 180 23.58 -4.23 -6.14
CA PRO A 180 22.77 -5.42 -5.84
C PRO A 180 22.60 -5.68 -4.34
N ASN A 181 23.53 -5.22 -3.51
CA ASN A 181 23.55 -5.49 -2.06
C ASN A 181 22.60 -4.60 -1.25
N VAL A 182 21.97 -3.58 -1.86
CA VAL A 182 20.99 -2.72 -1.16
C VAL A 182 19.61 -3.40 -1.02
N PHE A 183 19.44 -4.55 -1.68
CA PHE A 183 18.19 -5.28 -1.71
C PHE A 183 18.42 -6.77 -1.44
N ALA A 184 17.36 -7.47 -1.05
CA ALA A 184 17.45 -8.90 -0.87
C ALA A 184 17.74 -9.58 -2.22
N ALA A 185 18.75 -10.45 -2.24
CA ALA A 185 19.19 -11.14 -3.44
C ALA A 185 18.02 -11.79 -4.17
N THR A 186 17.87 -11.46 -5.46
CA THR A 186 16.77 -11.91 -6.29
C THR A 186 17.31 -12.63 -7.52
N TYR A 187 16.69 -13.76 -7.83
CA TYR A 187 17.06 -14.70 -8.88
C TYR A 187 15.88 -14.90 -9.83
N PHE A 188 16.17 -15.26 -11.08
CA PHE A 188 15.17 -15.45 -12.13
C PHE A 188 14.84 -16.93 -12.37
N SER A 189 15.46 -17.84 -11.62
CA SER A 189 15.14 -19.26 -11.62
C SER A 189 15.43 -19.91 -10.27
N ALA A 190 14.80 -21.05 -10.01
CA ALA A 190 15.12 -21.89 -8.86
C ALA A 190 16.58 -22.38 -8.90
N SER A 191 17.08 -22.78 -10.07
CA SER A 191 18.47 -23.25 -10.23
C SER A 191 19.49 -22.18 -9.84
N GLU A 192 19.32 -20.94 -10.34
CA GLU A 192 20.20 -19.81 -10.00
C GLU A 192 20.21 -19.54 -8.49
N ALA A 193 19.02 -19.55 -7.87
CA ALA A 193 18.88 -19.38 -6.43
C ALA A 193 19.58 -20.51 -5.64
N LEU A 194 19.39 -21.77 -6.06
CA LEU A 194 19.98 -22.95 -5.42
C LEU A 194 21.50 -22.95 -5.53
N GLU A 195 22.06 -22.57 -6.68
CA GLU A 195 23.50 -22.47 -6.88
C GLU A 195 24.11 -21.37 -6.00
N ALA A 196 23.52 -20.17 -6.05
CA ALA A 196 24.00 -19.00 -5.32
C ALA A 196 23.95 -19.17 -3.78
N THR A 197 23.08 -20.05 -3.29
CA THR A 197 22.90 -20.34 -1.85
C THR A 197 23.35 -21.76 -1.48
N SER A 198 24.24 -22.36 -2.27
CA SER A 198 24.73 -23.73 -2.04
C SER A 198 25.38 -23.97 -0.67
N SER A 199 25.95 -22.93 -0.06
CA SER A 199 26.54 -22.96 1.29
C SER A 199 25.52 -22.71 2.41
N GLU A 200 24.25 -22.49 2.09
CA GLU A 200 23.20 -22.07 3.01
C GLU A 200 22.02 -23.04 2.96
N PRO A 201 22.12 -24.21 3.63
CA PRO A 201 21.10 -25.25 3.55
C PRO A 201 19.74 -24.81 4.11
N ASP A 202 19.76 -23.90 5.08
CA ASP A 202 18.56 -23.39 5.78
C ASP A 202 17.98 -22.12 5.15
N ALA A 203 18.42 -21.77 3.94
CA ALA A 203 17.94 -20.58 3.24
C ALA A 203 16.44 -20.69 2.94
N ILE A 204 15.71 -19.62 3.25
CA ILE A 204 14.30 -19.45 2.90
C ILE A 204 14.17 -18.53 1.69
N PHE A 205 13.18 -18.81 0.83
CA PHE A 205 12.92 -18.08 -0.40
C PHE A 205 11.47 -17.61 -0.48
N PHE A 206 11.30 -16.45 -1.12
CA PHE A 206 10.01 -15.94 -1.57
C PHE A 206 9.90 -16.12 -3.07
N ALA A 207 9.07 -17.06 -3.52
CA ALA A 207 8.68 -17.13 -4.92
C ALA A 207 7.46 -16.23 -5.14
N LYS A 208 7.58 -15.23 -6.02
CA LYS A 208 6.53 -14.22 -6.25
C LYS A 208 6.45 -13.79 -7.71
N LEU A 209 5.24 -13.43 -8.13
CA LEU A 209 5.03 -12.79 -9.42
C LEU A 209 5.51 -11.32 -9.39
N PRO A 210 6.22 -10.85 -10.44
CA PRO A 210 6.78 -9.50 -10.47
C PRO A 210 5.75 -8.38 -10.28
N GLU A 211 4.56 -8.53 -10.85
CA GLU A 211 3.51 -7.49 -10.91
C GLU A 211 2.54 -7.51 -9.73
N GLN A 212 2.54 -8.56 -8.90
CA GLN A 212 1.57 -8.71 -7.81
C GLN A 212 1.94 -7.91 -6.56
N SER A 213 0.96 -7.43 -5.80
CA SER A 213 1.15 -6.60 -4.61
C SER A 213 0.34 -7.12 -3.42
N GLY A 214 0.70 -6.66 -2.21
CA GLY A 214 -0.04 -6.96 -0.98
C GLY A 214 0.03 -8.44 -0.58
N GLY A 215 1.19 -9.09 -0.72
CA GLY A 215 1.40 -10.48 -0.32
C GLY A 215 0.73 -11.54 -1.20
N ARG A 216 -0.15 -11.15 -2.14
CA ARG A 216 -0.84 -12.09 -3.03
C ARG A 216 0.16 -12.87 -3.88
N GLY A 217 -0.06 -14.19 -3.96
CA GLY A 217 0.72 -15.10 -4.78
C GLY A 217 2.16 -15.32 -4.32
N ILE A 218 2.55 -14.82 -3.13
CA ILE A 218 3.86 -15.12 -2.56
C ILE A 218 3.82 -16.53 -1.96
N ARG A 219 4.75 -17.38 -2.38
CA ARG A 219 5.06 -18.65 -1.72
C ARG A 219 6.32 -18.49 -0.90
N VAL A 220 6.30 -19.01 0.32
CA VAL A 220 7.48 -19.11 1.17
C VAL A 220 7.98 -20.54 1.05
N LEU A 221 9.23 -20.71 0.64
CA LEU A 221 9.80 -21.99 0.28
C LEU A 221 11.10 -22.19 1.04
N SER A 222 11.30 -23.39 1.59
CA SER A 222 12.63 -23.83 1.99
C SER A 222 13.49 -24.11 0.76
N ARG A 223 14.79 -24.30 0.97
CA ARG A 223 15.69 -24.78 -0.08
C ARG A 223 15.25 -26.15 -0.63
N GLU A 224 14.77 -27.05 0.23
CA GLU A 224 14.26 -28.36 -0.18
C GLU A 224 13.03 -28.21 -1.08
N ASP A 225 12.07 -27.38 -0.67
CA ASP A 225 10.88 -27.10 -1.48
C ASP A 225 11.27 -26.53 -2.84
N LEU A 226 12.23 -25.60 -2.88
CA LEU A 226 12.70 -25.00 -4.12
C LEU A 226 13.38 -26.01 -5.04
N CYS A 227 14.03 -27.04 -4.49
CA CYS A 227 14.63 -28.13 -5.25
C CYS A 227 13.59 -29.10 -5.83
N GLN A 228 12.49 -29.33 -5.10
CA GLN A 228 11.46 -30.30 -5.48
C GLN A 228 10.38 -29.70 -6.41
N ASN A 229 10.21 -28.38 -6.40
CA ASN A 229 9.15 -27.71 -7.15
C ASN A 229 9.70 -26.97 -8.36
N GLU A 230 9.19 -27.32 -9.55
CA GLU A 230 9.36 -26.46 -10.72
C GLU A 230 8.54 -25.17 -10.53
N LEU A 231 9.23 -24.04 -10.50
CA LEU A 231 8.58 -22.73 -10.51
C LEU A 231 8.34 -22.30 -11.95
N PRO A 232 7.14 -21.78 -12.28
CA PRO A 232 6.91 -21.18 -13.57
C PRO A 232 7.90 -20.04 -13.85
N SER A 233 8.30 -19.88 -15.11
CA SER A 233 9.37 -18.95 -15.51
C SER A 233 9.02 -17.48 -15.27
N GLU A 234 7.73 -17.15 -15.13
CA GLU A 234 7.26 -15.83 -14.78
C GLU A 234 7.57 -15.42 -13.33
N TYR A 235 7.82 -16.39 -12.43
CA TYR A 235 8.19 -16.08 -11.05
C TYR A 235 9.59 -15.49 -10.95
N ILE A 236 9.80 -14.70 -9.90
CA ILE A 236 11.13 -14.43 -9.36
C ILE A 236 11.29 -15.13 -8.02
N VAL A 237 12.51 -15.51 -7.71
CA VAL A 237 12.89 -16.13 -6.44
C VAL A 237 13.72 -15.11 -5.68
N GLN A 238 13.23 -14.64 -4.54
CA GLN A 238 13.98 -13.72 -3.69
C GLN A 238 14.39 -14.42 -2.41
N ARG A 239 15.68 -14.38 -2.07
CA ARG A 239 16.16 -14.90 -0.79
C ARG A 239 15.55 -14.09 0.35
N ALA A 240 15.04 -14.77 1.37
CA ALA A 240 14.59 -14.12 2.59
C ALA A 240 15.79 -13.62 3.40
N VAL A 241 15.69 -12.40 3.94
CA VAL A 241 16.62 -11.94 4.98
C VAL A 241 16.18 -12.59 6.29
N GLN A 242 16.97 -13.51 6.81
CA GLN A 242 16.63 -14.32 7.99
C GLN A 242 17.17 -13.74 9.30
N ASP A 243 18.26 -12.99 9.25
CA ASP A 243 18.84 -12.32 10.42
C ASP A 243 18.26 -10.91 10.55
N LEU A 244 17.04 -10.85 11.10
CA LEU A 244 16.26 -9.62 11.27
C LEU A 244 16.34 -9.07 12.69
N GLU A 245 16.30 -7.75 12.81
CA GLU A 245 15.91 -7.09 14.07
C GLU A 245 14.42 -7.34 14.33
N LEU A 246 14.05 -7.55 15.59
CA LEU A 246 12.68 -7.91 15.99
C LEU A 246 12.15 -6.99 17.09
N ILE A 247 10.83 -6.85 17.15
CA ILE A 247 10.13 -6.18 18.25
C ILE A 247 9.27 -7.23 18.95
N ASP A 248 9.58 -7.53 20.21
CA ASP A 248 8.91 -8.58 21.00
C ASP A 248 8.85 -9.93 20.27
N ASP A 249 9.99 -10.37 19.73
CA ASP A 249 10.14 -11.57 18.92
C ASP A 249 9.30 -11.60 17.63
N ARG A 250 8.80 -10.46 17.15
CA ARG A 250 8.00 -10.34 15.92
C ARG A 250 8.74 -9.54 14.87
N LYS A 251 8.55 -9.94 13.62
CA LYS A 251 9.06 -9.23 12.44
C LYS A 251 8.34 -7.89 12.31
N PHE A 252 9.02 -6.89 11.77
CA PHE A 252 8.39 -5.63 11.40
C PHE A 252 8.85 -5.14 10.03
N VAL A 253 8.06 -4.25 9.44
CA VAL A 253 8.43 -3.50 8.23
C VAL A 253 8.26 -2.01 8.48
N ILE A 254 9.10 -1.21 7.82
CA ILE A 254 8.98 0.25 7.83
C ILE A 254 8.61 0.71 6.43
N ARG A 255 7.52 1.46 6.32
CA ARG A 255 7.10 2.14 5.10
C ARG A 255 7.53 3.60 5.15
N TYR A 256 8.44 3.95 4.24
CA TYR A 256 8.83 5.32 3.97
C TYR A 256 7.96 5.90 2.86
N TYR A 257 7.68 7.20 2.95
CA TYR A 257 6.98 7.94 1.90
C TYR A 257 7.91 9.00 1.37
N PHE A 258 8.12 9.03 0.06
CA PHE A 258 8.88 10.08 -0.59
C PHE A 258 8.16 10.56 -1.85
N VAL A 259 8.47 11.80 -2.23
CA VAL A 259 7.99 12.43 -3.45
C VAL A 259 9.19 12.73 -4.33
N VAL A 260 9.13 12.33 -5.59
CA VAL A 260 10.09 12.77 -6.60
C VAL A 260 9.48 13.94 -7.37
N HIS A 261 10.12 15.10 -7.32
CA HIS A 261 9.64 16.31 -7.99
C HIS A 261 10.81 17.16 -8.46
N GLN A 262 10.82 17.56 -9.73
CA GLN A 262 11.89 18.36 -10.34
C GLN A 262 13.30 17.80 -10.08
N LYS A 263 13.49 16.49 -10.35
CA LYS A 263 14.75 15.76 -10.13
C LYS A 263 15.26 15.77 -8.67
N ARG A 264 14.39 16.08 -7.71
CA ARG A 264 14.69 16.03 -6.27
C ARG A 264 13.80 15.01 -5.58
N ILE A 265 14.35 14.36 -4.57
CA ILE A 265 13.63 13.41 -3.71
C ILE A 265 13.34 14.12 -2.38
N TYR A 266 12.08 14.12 -1.97
CA TYR A 266 11.61 14.68 -0.72
C TYR A 266 11.09 13.54 0.15
N LEU A 267 11.75 13.27 1.27
CA LEU A 267 11.30 12.28 2.24
C LEU A 267 10.24 12.93 3.14
N HIS A 268 9.11 12.27 3.34
CA HIS A 268 8.09 12.71 4.28
C HIS A 268 8.65 12.67 5.71
N GLU A 269 8.24 13.57 6.58
CA GLU A 269 8.73 13.60 7.97
C GLU A 269 8.26 12.41 8.81
N ARG A 270 7.34 11.59 8.28
CA ARG A 270 6.79 10.41 8.95
C ARG A 270 6.88 9.17 8.10
N GLY A 271 7.24 8.06 8.72
CA GLY A 271 7.10 6.71 8.20
C GLY A 271 6.07 5.93 9.02
N VAL A 272 5.80 4.70 8.60
CA VAL A 272 4.92 3.80 9.35
C VAL A 272 5.68 2.53 9.64
N LEU A 273 5.70 2.13 10.91
CA LEU A 273 6.18 0.82 11.33
C LEU A 273 4.99 -0.11 11.51
N ILE A 274 5.07 -1.30 10.92
CA ILE A 274 4.05 -2.35 11.07
C ILE A 274 4.75 -3.57 11.66
N VAL A 275 4.39 -3.95 12.88
CA VAL A 275 4.82 -5.18 13.54
C VAL A 275 3.85 -6.28 13.14
N HIS A 276 4.39 -7.40 12.65
CA HIS A 276 3.63 -8.59 12.30
C HIS A 276 2.91 -9.16 13.53
N GLY A 277 1.79 -9.84 13.34
CA GLY A 277 1.09 -10.49 14.46
C GLY A 277 1.75 -11.77 14.95
N ALA A 278 2.35 -12.56 14.05
CA ALA A 278 3.01 -13.81 14.40
C ALA A 278 4.43 -13.59 14.95
N ARG A 279 4.84 -14.42 15.92
CA ARG A 279 6.24 -14.51 16.34
C ARG A 279 7.10 -14.98 15.18
N TYR A 280 8.25 -14.34 15.03
CA TYR A 280 9.19 -14.63 13.98
C TYR A 280 9.94 -15.92 14.26
N ASP A 281 9.97 -16.80 13.27
CA ASP A 281 10.85 -17.96 13.21
C ASP A 281 11.60 -17.90 11.88
N ARG A 282 12.93 -17.80 11.97
CA ARG A 282 13.80 -17.65 10.80
C ARG A 282 13.76 -18.85 9.84
N LEU A 283 13.36 -20.02 10.31
CA LEU A 283 13.28 -21.24 9.47
C LEU A 283 11.85 -21.55 9.02
N SER A 284 10.86 -20.78 9.49
CA SER A 284 9.46 -21.04 9.17
C SER A 284 9.16 -20.71 7.72
N VAL A 285 8.52 -21.67 7.04
CA VAL A 285 7.88 -21.48 5.72
C VAL A 285 6.43 -21.02 5.83
N ASP A 286 5.96 -20.69 7.03
CA ASP A 286 4.61 -20.17 7.24
C ASP A 286 4.49 -18.75 6.66
N PHE A 287 3.48 -18.55 5.81
CA PHE A 287 3.16 -17.26 5.22
C PHE A 287 2.85 -16.19 6.28
N ASP A 288 2.18 -16.57 7.36
CA ASP A 288 1.77 -15.64 8.41
C ASP A 288 2.97 -15.14 9.22
N VAL A 289 3.99 -15.99 9.38
CA VAL A 289 5.26 -15.64 10.02
C VAL A 289 6.11 -14.75 9.12
N GLN A 290 6.26 -15.10 7.83
CA GLN A 290 7.23 -14.44 6.96
C GLN A 290 6.69 -13.23 6.20
N VAL A 291 5.41 -13.24 5.81
CA VAL A 291 4.86 -12.32 4.81
C VAL A 291 3.75 -11.46 5.36
N ARG A 292 2.85 -12.01 6.19
CA ARG A 292 1.63 -11.29 6.59
C ARG A 292 1.91 -10.11 7.52
N HIS A 293 1.66 -8.91 7.01
CA HIS A 293 1.64 -7.65 7.75
C HIS A 293 0.57 -6.74 7.13
N ASP A 294 -0.68 -6.89 7.57
CA ASP A 294 -1.76 -6.01 7.12
C ASP A 294 -2.06 -4.94 8.18
N TRP A 295 -2.23 -3.72 7.70
CA TRP A 295 -2.59 -2.55 8.48
C TRP A 295 -3.94 -2.71 9.20
N PHE A 296 -4.80 -3.57 8.66
CA PHE A 296 -6.14 -3.83 9.18
C PHE A 296 -6.25 -5.14 9.97
N GLU A 297 -5.15 -5.87 10.12
CA GLU A 297 -5.17 -7.12 10.86
C GLU A 297 -5.09 -6.84 12.36
N GLU A 298 -6.04 -7.39 13.12
CA GLU A 298 -6.15 -7.17 14.57
C GLU A 298 -4.90 -7.65 15.33
N SER A 299 -4.17 -8.62 14.79
CA SER A 299 -2.94 -9.15 15.39
C SER A 299 -1.72 -8.28 15.12
N SER A 300 -1.77 -7.39 14.12
CA SER A 300 -0.65 -6.52 13.75
C SER A 300 -0.70 -5.20 14.51
N GLU A 301 0.47 -4.66 14.85
CA GLU A 301 0.59 -3.36 15.52
C GLU A 301 1.16 -2.33 14.55
N THR A 302 0.56 -1.15 14.51
CA THR A 302 0.99 -0.07 13.62
C THR A 302 1.37 1.16 14.42
N TYR A 303 2.53 1.73 14.10
CA TYR A 303 3.04 2.95 14.70
C TYR A 303 3.41 3.98 13.65
N LEU A 304 3.14 5.25 13.97
CA LEU A 304 3.64 6.38 13.20
C LEU A 304 5.05 6.72 13.69
N LEU A 305 6.03 6.69 12.80
CA LEU A 305 7.41 7.05 13.10
C LEU A 305 7.70 8.48 12.64
N LEU A 306 8.29 9.31 13.49
CA LEU A 306 8.88 10.58 13.05
C LEU A 306 10.28 10.33 12.52
N LEU A 307 10.52 10.72 11.26
CA LEU A 307 11.78 10.57 10.53
C LEU A 307 12.71 11.78 10.72
N GLN A 308 12.27 12.81 11.44
CA GLN A 308 13.08 13.98 11.82
C GLN A 308 14.29 13.63 12.72
N SER A 309 14.48 12.35 13.04
CA SER A 309 15.67 11.80 13.67
C SER A 309 16.72 11.31 12.68
N ALA A 310 16.58 11.44 11.35
CA ALA A 310 17.57 10.91 10.41
C ALA A 310 18.97 11.53 10.57
N GLU A 311 19.08 12.84 10.84
CA GLU A 311 20.38 13.47 11.18
C GLU A 311 20.91 13.03 12.57
N GLN A 312 20.03 12.60 13.49
CA GLN A 312 20.39 12.06 14.81
C GLN A 312 20.66 10.55 14.80
N ALA A 313 20.15 9.83 13.79
CA ALA A 313 20.29 8.39 13.59
C ALA A 313 21.45 8.04 12.62
N TRP A 314 21.90 9.00 11.81
CA TRP A 314 23.07 8.85 10.93
C TRP A 314 24.34 8.39 11.68
N PRO A 315 24.66 8.88 12.90
CA PRO A 315 25.77 8.36 13.69
C PRO A 315 25.53 6.96 14.29
N LEU A 316 24.26 6.52 14.39
CA LEU A 316 23.86 5.24 14.99
C LEU A 316 23.73 4.12 13.95
N LEU A 317 23.52 4.46 12.68
CA LEU A 317 23.49 3.55 11.54
C LEU A 317 24.85 3.51 10.84
N GLN A 318 25.94 3.21 11.56
CA GLN A 318 27.25 2.87 10.98
C GLN A 318 27.17 1.58 10.14
N LEU A 319 26.39 1.61 9.07
CA LEU A 319 26.48 0.71 7.95
C LEU A 319 27.53 1.34 7.04
N ASP A 320 28.72 0.72 7.02
CA ASP A 320 29.75 0.99 6.04
C ASP A 320 29.19 0.65 4.64
N PHE A 321 28.42 1.56 4.05
CA PHE A 321 28.19 1.53 2.62
C PHE A 321 29.49 1.98 1.96
N PRO A 322 30.06 1.20 1.03
CA PRO A 322 31.20 1.67 0.26
C PRO A 322 30.81 2.98 -0.40
N THR A 323 31.56 4.03 -0.09
CA THR A 323 31.42 5.35 -0.69
C THR A 323 31.51 5.17 -2.20
N VAL A 324 30.37 5.17 -2.90
CA VAL A 324 30.36 5.34 -4.35
C VAL A 324 30.86 6.76 -4.56
N SER A 325 32.10 6.86 -5.05
CA SER A 325 32.75 8.14 -5.33
C SER A 325 31.80 9.00 -6.17
N GLY A 326 31.55 10.23 -5.72
CA GLY A 326 30.57 11.16 -6.27
C GLY A 326 30.83 11.67 -7.70
N GLN A 327 31.44 10.89 -8.58
CA GLN A 327 31.71 11.23 -9.97
C GLN A 327 30.59 10.82 -10.95
N LEU A 328 29.62 9.99 -10.55
CA LEU A 328 28.56 9.51 -11.46
C LEU A 328 27.30 10.38 -11.54
N LEU A 329 27.14 11.38 -10.67
CA LEU A 329 25.94 12.23 -10.65
C LEU A 329 26.06 13.50 -11.51
N GLU A 330 27.26 13.91 -11.92
CA GLU A 330 27.46 15.08 -12.77
C GLU A 330 27.24 14.78 -14.27
N SER A 331 27.38 13.53 -14.72
CA SER A 331 27.26 13.18 -16.14
C SER A 331 25.82 13.04 -16.66
N TYR A 332 24.80 13.21 -15.82
CA TYR A 332 23.38 13.12 -16.20
C TYR A 332 22.60 14.45 -16.04
N MET A 333 23.31 15.55 -15.77
CA MET A 333 22.71 16.88 -15.55
C MET A 333 23.18 17.96 -16.52
N THR A 334 23.93 17.63 -17.57
CA THR A 334 24.18 18.50 -18.75
C THR A 334 23.39 18.06 -19.96
#